data_AF-X1V8P1-F1
#
_entry.id   AF-X1V8P1-F1
#
_cell.length_a   1.000
_cell.length_b   1.000
_cell.length_c   1.000
_cell.angle_alpha   90.00
_cell.angle_beta   90.00
_cell.angle_gamma   90.00
#
_symmetry.space_group_name_H-M   'P 1'
#
loop_
_entity.id
_entity.type
_entity.pdbx_description
1 polymer ?
#
loop_
_entity_poly.entity_id
_entity_poly.type
_entity_poly.pdbx_seq_one_letter_code
_entity_poly.pdbx_strand_id
1 'polypeptide(L)'
;MATSSKISMASGYKRAEDVRAGDWLISYDTEAKKFIENRVNKVQTNIEPYLLINGTLKAGYRHPVWCNGKFIPANEVRIGNLLLDSSGREQSVFSIENQEEPVDAYDFVLDSEPHTFFADGYLVHNYDYASKIEICTVSGTTITEGAEVELKPSGIAPAGLAKIDSTHFVIVYSDVVNASKGTSRYCSFSGTTITLGDEEIFHDADTDPRGVCLISPNKIAVVYMDNADVNDIGEAIIGDTPAPPVGLENKSANMGSKMVAAGLI
;
A
#
# COMPACT_ATOMS: atom_id res chain seq x y z
N MET A 1 -16.31 -6.15 -4.08
CA MET A 1 -17.61 -5.98 -4.79
C MET A 1 -18.72 -6.75 -4.08
N ALA A 2 -19.89 -6.13 -3.84
CA ALA A 2 -21.01 -6.81 -3.17
C ALA A 2 -21.46 -8.10 -3.90
N THR A 3 -21.99 -9.09 -3.18
CA THR A 3 -22.41 -10.40 -3.68
C THR A 3 -23.13 -10.32 -5.03
N SER A 4 -24.23 -9.56 -5.10
CA SER A 4 -25.06 -9.44 -6.30
C SER A 4 -24.47 -8.60 -7.46
N SER A 5 -23.20 -8.19 -7.40
CA SER A 5 -22.55 -7.40 -8.46
C SER A 5 -22.36 -8.25 -9.71
N LYS A 6 -22.61 -7.66 -10.90
CA LYS A 6 -22.42 -8.34 -12.19
C LYS A 6 -20.98 -8.18 -12.67
N ILE A 7 -20.24 -9.27 -12.72
CA ILE A 7 -18.86 -9.32 -13.22
C ILE A 7 -18.89 -9.66 -14.70
N SER A 8 -18.19 -8.86 -15.51
CA SER A 8 -18.08 -9.08 -16.96
C SER A 8 -17.13 -10.23 -17.22
N MET A 9 -17.68 -11.33 -17.72
CA MET A 9 -16.95 -12.55 -18.06
C MET A 9 -16.60 -12.56 -19.55
N ALA A 10 -15.55 -13.29 -19.93
CA ALA A 10 -15.27 -13.56 -21.35
C ALA A 10 -16.47 -14.24 -22.06
N SER A 11 -17.26 -15.01 -21.31
CA SER A 11 -18.46 -15.71 -21.77
C SER A 11 -19.79 -14.97 -21.52
N GLY A 12 -19.76 -13.71 -21.05
CA GLY A 12 -20.96 -12.94 -20.73
C GLY A 12 -20.89 -12.31 -19.34
N TYR A 13 -21.77 -12.70 -18.43
CA TYR A 13 -21.79 -12.16 -17.07
C TYR A 13 -22.02 -13.26 -16.04
N LYS A 14 -21.41 -13.09 -14.87
CA LYS A 14 -21.71 -13.84 -13.64
C LYS A 14 -21.98 -12.87 -12.51
N ARG A 15 -22.70 -13.32 -11.49
CA ARG A 15 -22.73 -12.60 -10.21
C ARG A 15 -21.41 -12.86 -9.46
N ALA A 16 -21.00 -11.94 -8.59
CA ALA A 16 -19.69 -12.01 -7.96
C ALA A 16 -19.52 -13.29 -7.13
N GLU A 17 -20.59 -13.74 -6.45
CA GLU A 17 -20.63 -14.97 -5.67
C GLU A 17 -20.59 -16.26 -6.51
N ASP A 18 -20.74 -16.17 -7.83
CA ASP A 18 -20.70 -17.30 -8.77
C ASP A 18 -19.38 -17.41 -9.52
N VAL A 19 -18.50 -16.41 -9.40
CA VAL A 19 -17.16 -16.44 -9.98
C VAL A 19 -16.28 -17.43 -9.21
N ARG A 20 -15.49 -18.23 -9.92
CA ARG A 20 -14.61 -19.25 -9.35
C ARG A 20 -13.19 -19.11 -9.91
N ALA A 21 -12.21 -19.59 -9.16
CA ALA A 21 -10.86 -19.79 -9.68
C ALA A 21 -10.91 -20.62 -10.97
N GLY A 22 -10.18 -20.17 -11.98
CA GLY A 22 -10.17 -20.74 -13.32
C GLY A 22 -11.12 -20.07 -14.31
N ASP A 23 -12.08 -19.26 -13.86
CA ASP A 23 -12.93 -18.47 -14.75
C ASP A 23 -12.14 -17.37 -15.49
N TRP A 24 -12.65 -16.98 -16.66
CA TRP A 24 -12.08 -15.90 -17.47
C TRP A 24 -13.00 -14.69 -17.47
N LEU A 25 -12.45 -13.53 -17.08
CA LEU A 25 -13.14 -12.25 -17.04
C LEU A 25 -12.58 -11.24 -18.03
N ILE A 26 -13.32 -10.17 -18.26
CA ILE A 26 -12.87 -9.04 -19.08
C ILE A 26 -12.17 -8.02 -18.17
N SER A 27 -10.90 -7.78 -18.48
CA SER A 27 -10.02 -6.78 -17.90
C SER A 27 -9.80 -5.65 -18.92
N TYR A 28 -9.17 -4.55 -18.50
CA TYR A 28 -8.88 -3.39 -19.35
C TYR A 28 -7.53 -2.78 -19.01
N ASP A 29 -6.67 -2.72 -20.02
CA ASP A 29 -5.41 -1.98 -19.99
C ASP A 29 -5.70 -0.51 -20.32
N THR A 30 -5.50 0.35 -19.33
CA THR A 30 -5.83 1.78 -19.40
C THR A 30 -4.78 2.59 -20.18
N GLU A 31 -3.54 2.09 -20.28
CA GLU A 31 -2.47 2.70 -21.07
C GLU A 31 -2.65 2.36 -22.55
N ALA A 32 -2.79 1.07 -22.86
CA ALA A 32 -3.00 0.60 -24.23
C ALA A 32 -4.42 0.84 -24.73
N LYS A 33 -5.36 1.15 -23.83
CA LYS A 33 -6.80 1.31 -24.08
C LYS A 33 -7.42 0.09 -24.74
N LYS A 34 -7.16 -1.08 -24.18
CA LYS A 34 -7.57 -2.38 -24.74
C LYS A 34 -8.26 -3.24 -23.70
N PHE A 35 -9.34 -3.88 -24.13
CA PHE A 35 -9.94 -4.99 -23.42
C PHE A 35 -9.05 -6.23 -23.58
N ILE A 36 -8.85 -6.94 -22.48
CA ILE A 36 -8.10 -8.19 -22.46
C ILE A 36 -8.86 -9.21 -21.61
N GLU A 37 -8.72 -10.49 -21.94
CA GLU A 37 -9.22 -11.55 -21.08
C GLU A 37 -8.19 -11.87 -20.01
N ASN A 38 -8.65 -12.10 -18.78
CA ASN A 38 -7.78 -12.44 -17.67
C ASN A 38 -8.41 -13.54 -16.82
N ARG A 39 -7.58 -14.44 -16.31
CA ARG A 39 -8.02 -15.61 -15.58
C ARG A 39 -8.02 -15.33 -14.08
N VAL A 40 -9.12 -15.70 -13.42
CA VAL A 40 -9.24 -15.64 -11.97
C VAL A 40 -8.36 -16.73 -11.37
N ASN A 41 -7.31 -16.33 -10.65
CA ASN A 41 -6.43 -17.21 -9.90
C ASN A 41 -7.10 -17.67 -8.60
N LYS A 42 -7.62 -16.70 -7.84
CA LYS A 42 -8.20 -16.89 -6.52
C LYS A 42 -9.36 -15.93 -6.31
N VAL A 43 -10.40 -16.41 -5.63
CA VAL A 43 -11.50 -15.57 -5.15
C VAL A 43 -11.23 -15.22 -3.69
N GLN A 44 -11.31 -13.95 -3.37
CA GLN A 44 -11.23 -13.44 -2.00
C GLN A 44 -12.61 -12.98 -1.56
N THR A 45 -12.90 -13.15 -0.27
CA THR A 45 -14.19 -12.78 0.32
C THR A 45 -13.98 -11.94 1.57
N ASN A 46 -14.83 -10.94 1.75
CA ASN A 46 -14.91 -10.12 2.94
C ASN A 46 -16.38 -9.84 3.30
N ILE A 47 -16.65 -9.27 4.47
CA ILE A 47 -17.96 -8.75 4.85
C ILE A 47 -17.80 -7.25 5.09
N GLU A 48 -18.41 -6.43 4.26
CA GLU A 48 -18.27 -4.97 4.33
C GLU A 48 -19.52 -4.23 3.86
N PRO A 49 -19.77 -3.00 4.35
CA PRO A 49 -20.72 -2.08 3.74
C PRO A 49 -20.23 -1.62 2.37
N TYR A 50 -21.12 -1.01 1.56
CA TYR A 50 -20.77 -0.57 0.22
C TYR A 50 -21.46 0.75 -0.17
N LEU A 51 -20.90 1.40 -1.18
CA LEU A 51 -21.54 2.51 -1.89
C LEU A 51 -22.26 1.98 -3.12
N LEU A 52 -23.49 2.46 -3.32
CA LEU A 52 -24.23 2.29 -4.56
C LEU A 52 -24.03 3.53 -5.42
N ILE A 53 -23.17 3.42 -6.43
CA ILE A 53 -22.82 4.53 -7.34
C ILE A 53 -23.59 4.34 -8.65
N ASN A 54 -24.21 5.43 -9.14
CA ASN A 54 -25.07 5.45 -10.33
C ASN A 54 -26.22 4.42 -10.30
N GLY A 55 -26.65 4.01 -9.10
CA GLY A 55 -27.70 3.02 -8.91
C GLY A 55 -27.31 1.58 -9.31
N THR A 56 -26.06 1.33 -9.71
CA THR A 56 -25.63 0.00 -10.18
C THR A 56 -24.34 -0.49 -9.54
N LEU A 57 -23.30 0.33 -9.45
CA LEU A 57 -21.99 -0.09 -8.94
C LEU A 57 -22.01 -0.25 -7.43
N LYS A 58 -21.80 -1.48 -6.94
CA LYS A 58 -21.82 -1.82 -5.51
C LYS A 58 -20.41 -2.07 -4.97
N ALA A 59 -19.68 -0.98 -4.76
CA ALA A 59 -18.27 -1.01 -4.38
C ALA A 59 -18.11 -0.80 -2.87
N GLY A 60 -17.30 -1.64 -2.21
CA GLY A 60 -16.85 -1.36 -0.83
C GLY A 60 -16.19 0.02 -0.77
N TYR A 61 -16.22 0.69 0.38
CA TYR A 61 -15.72 2.08 0.49
C TYR A 61 -14.31 2.25 -0.05
N ARG A 62 -13.48 1.24 0.20
CA ARG A 62 -12.10 1.24 -0.23
C ARG A 62 -11.83 0.43 -1.51
N HIS A 63 -12.85 0.09 -2.29
CA HIS A 63 -12.60 -0.64 -3.54
C HIS A 63 -12.16 0.35 -4.65
N PRO A 64 -11.05 0.14 -5.36
CA PRO A 64 -10.58 1.08 -6.38
C PRO A 64 -11.49 1.12 -7.60
N VAL A 65 -11.94 2.32 -7.96
CA VAL A 65 -12.78 2.58 -9.13
C VAL A 65 -12.04 3.51 -10.07
N TRP A 66 -12.05 3.20 -11.38
CA TRP A 66 -11.49 4.11 -12.38
C TRP A 66 -12.35 5.36 -12.49
N CYS A 67 -11.75 6.51 -12.19
CA CYS A 67 -12.44 7.78 -12.05
C CYS A 67 -11.55 8.94 -12.53
N ASN A 68 -12.03 9.74 -13.49
CA ASN A 68 -11.31 10.89 -14.06
C ASN A 68 -9.87 10.54 -14.52
N GLY A 69 -9.68 9.35 -15.11
CA GLY A 69 -8.38 8.94 -15.67
C GLY A 69 -7.40 8.31 -14.68
N LYS A 70 -7.83 7.97 -13.45
CA LYS A 70 -7.02 7.26 -12.45
C LYS A 70 -7.88 6.37 -11.56
N PHE A 71 -7.29 5.38 -10.89
CA PHE A 71 -7.99 4.65 -9.84
C PHE A 71 -8.02 5.49 -8.56
N ILE A 72 -9.20 5.59 -7.94
CA ILE A 72 -9.37 6.22 -6.62
C ILE A 72 -10.27 5.39 -5.72
N PRO A 73 -10.19 5.63 -4.41
CA PRO A 73 -11.30 5.75 -3.49
C PRO A 73 -12.73 5.53 -3.95
N ALA A 74 -13.45 4.41 -3.75
CA ALA A 74 -14.91 4.46 -4.01
C ALA A 74 -15.58 5.55 -3.15
N ASN A 75 -15.14 5.74 -1.91
CA ASN A 75 -15.56 6.84 -1.02
C ASN A 75 -14.96 8.22 -1.38
N GLU A 76 -14.01 8.31 -2.31
CA GLU A 76 -13.51 9.57 -2.88
C GLU A 76 -14.25 9.97 -4.16
N VAL A 77 -15.04 9.08 -4.76
CA VAL A 77 -15.90 9.42 -5.90
C VAL A 77 -16.87 10.54 -5.51
N ARG A 78 -17.08 11.50 -6.41
CA ARG A 78 -18.01 12.63 -6.24
C ARG A 78 -18.96 12.70 -7.44
N ILE A 79 -20.14 13.27 -7.21
CA ILE A 79 -21.08 13.64 -8.27
C ILE A 79 -20.36 14.50 -9.32
N GLY A 80 -20.57 14.18 -10.60
CA GLY A 80 -19.92 14.83 -11.74
C GLY A 80 -18.56 14.24 -12.14
N ASN A 81 -17.97 13.35 -11.34
CA ASN A 81 -16.81 12.59 -11.80
C ASN A 81 -17.15 11.64 -12.96
N LEU A 82 -16.14 11.18 -13.69
CA LEU A 82 -16.27 10.34 -14.88
C LEU A 82 -15.74 8.94 -14.60
N LEU A 83 -16.62 7.93 -14.63
CA LEU A 83 -16.25 6.52 -14.51
C LEU A 83 -16.10 5.90 -15.90
N LEU A 84 -15.20 4.93 -16.07
CA LEU A 84 -15.10 4.20 -17.33
C LEU A 84 -16.05 3.00 -17.32
N ASP A 85 -16.94 2.93 -18.31
CA ASP A 85 -17.87 1.82 -18.48
C ASP A 85 -17.28 0.63 -19.26
N SER A 86 -17.97 -0.51 -19.25
CA SER A 86 -17.57 -1.74 -19.94
C SER A 86 -17.60 -1.67 -21.47
N SER A 87 -17.98 -0.52 -22.04
CA SER A 87 -17.84 -0.22 -23.47
C SER A 87 -16.67 0.72 -23.76
N GLY A 88 -15.90 1.10 -22.75
CA GLY A 88 -14.74 1.99 -22.87
C GLY A 88 -15.13 3.46 -22.97
N ARG A 89 -16.33 3.83 -22.52
CA ARG A 89 -16.82 5.22 -22.52
C ARG A 89 -16.90 5.78 -21.10
N GLU A 90 -16.68 7.07 -20.98
CA GLU A 90 -16.82 7.77 -19.72
C GLU A 90 -18.28 8.08 -19.40
N GLN A 91 -18.69 7.84 -18.16
CA GLN A 91 -20.03 8.08 -17.65
C GLN A 91 -19.96 8.98 -16.42
N SER A 92 -20.74 10.06 -16.41
CA SER A 92 -20.80 10.94 -15.26
C SER A 92 -21.47 10.27 -14.07
N VAL A 93 -20.94 10.51 -12.87
CA VAL A 93 -21.54 10.10 -11.61
C VAL A 93 -22.70 11.03 -11.29
N PHE A 94 -23.91 10.48 -11.14
CA PHE A 94 -25.13 11.23 -10.84
C PHE A 94 -25.80 10.83 -9.53
N SER A 95 -25.44 9.68 -8.95
CA SER A 95 -25.89 9.28 -7.61
C SER A 95 -24.80 8.51 -6.87
N ILE A 96 -24.77 8.70 -5.55
CA ILE A 96 -23.94 7.95 -4.61
C ILE A 96 -24.80 7.75 -3.36
N GLU A 97 -25.08 6.51 -3.00
CA GLU A 97 -25.87 6.15 -1.82
C GLU A 97 -25.05 5.24 -0.91
N ASN A 98 -25.16 5.46 0.39
CA ASN A 98 -24.47 4.63 1.37
C ASN A 98 -25.34 3.45 1.80
N GLN A 99 -24.81 2.22 1.73
CA GLN A 99 -25.45 1.00 2.17
C GLN A 99 -24.67 0.46 3.38
N GLU A 100 -25.11 0.87 4.57
CA GLU A 100 -24.41 0.59 5.83
C GLU A 100 -24.53 -0.86 6.29
N GLU A 101 -25.55 -1.58 5.84
CA GLU A 101 -25.72 -3.01 6.16
C GLU A 101 -24.64 -3.81 5.41
N PRO A 102 -23.71 -4.48 6.12
CA PRO A 102 -22.64 -5.22 5.48
C PRO A 102 -23.17 -6.42 4.70
N VAL A 103 -22.53 -6.70 3.57
CA VAL A 103 -22.86 -7.85 2.72
C VAL A 103 -21.60 -8.65 2.43
N ASP A 104 -21.78 -9.91 1.99
CA ASP A 104 -20.67 -10.66 1.42
C ASP A 104 -20.11 -9.88 0.22
N ALA A 105 -18.82 -9.61 0.26
CA ALA A 105 -18.08 -8.92 -0.76
C ALA A 105 -17.01 -9.84 -1.33
N TYR A 106 -16.76 -9.70 -2.63
CA TYR A 106 -15.87 -10.53 -3.42
C TYR A 106 -14.85 -9.67 -4.15
N ASP A 107 -13.62 -10.16 -4.19
CA ASP A 107 -12.57 -9.65 -5.05
C ASP A 107 -11.83 -10.81 -5.74
N PHE A 108 -11.09 -10.52 -6.80
CA PHE A 108 -10.52 -11.52 -7.68
C PHE A 108 -9.04 -11.28 -7.89
N VAL A 109 -8.20 -12.20 -7.41
CA VAL A 109 -6.78 -12.23 -7.78
C VAL A 109 -6.70 -12.75 -9.20
N LEU A 110 -6.09 -11.98 -10.11
CA LEU A 110 -5.99 -12.33 -11.53
C LEU A 110 -4.56 -12.80 -11.87
N ASP A 111 -4.43 -13.68 -12.86
CA ASP A 111 -3.14 -14.29 -13.24
C ASP A 111 -2.14 -13.30 -13.85
N SER A 112 -2.59 -12.15 -14.38
CA SER A 112 -1.73 -11.20 -15.09
C SER A 112 -2.15 -9.75 -14.89
N GLU A 113 -1.21 -8.82 -15.11
CA GLU A 113 -1.49 -7.39 -15.22
C GLU A 113 -2.56 -7.12 -16.29
N PRO A 114 -3.40 -6.06 -16.14
CA PRO A 114 -3.32 -4.99 -15.14
C PRO A 114 -4.14 -5.30 -13.88
N HIS A 115 -4.59 -6.54 -13.68
CA HIS A 115 -5.48 -6.95 -12.59
C HIS A 115 -6.76 -6.12 -12.38
N THR A 116 -7.26 -5.49 -13.46
CA THR A 116 -8.55 -4.80 -13.48
C THR A 116 -9.68 -5.73 -13.92
N PHE A 117 -10.92 -5.38 -13.61
CA PHE A 117 -12.09 -6.08 -14.13
C PHE A 117 -13.31 -5.14 -14.16
N PHE A 118 -14.34 -5.52 -14.90
CA PHE A 118 -15.59 -4.75 -14.92
C PHE A 118 -16.63 -5.36 -13.97
N ALA A 119 -17.08 -4.55 -13.01
CA ALA A 119 -18.14 -4.89 -12.07
C ALA A 119 -19.30 -3.89 -12.20
N ASP A 120 -20.52 -4.40 -12.32
CA ASP A 120 -21.75 -3.62 -12.54
C ASP A 120 -21.65 -2.62 -13.71
N GLY A 121 -20.84 -2.97 -14.70
CA GLY A 121 -20.61 -2.18 -15.90
C GLY A 121 -19.49 -1.14 -15.79
N TYR A 122 -18.75 -1.04 -14.69
CA TYR A 122 -17.68 -0.07 -14.50
C TYR A 122 -16.33 -0.72 -14.20
N LEU A 123 -15.25 -0.07 -14.65
CA LEU A 123 -13.89 -0.55 -14.43
C LEU A 123 -13.49 -0.36 -12.97
N VAL A 124 -13.12 -1.46 -12.34
CA VAL A 124 -12.57 -1.53 -10.98
C VAL A 124 -11.23 -2.26 -10.98
N HIS A 125 -10.49 -2.14 -9.90
CA HIS A 125 -9.21 -2.80 -9.69
C HIS A 125 -9.27 -3.76 -8.51
N ASN A 126 -8.54 -4.87 -8.58
CA ASN A 126 -8.40 -5.81 -7.47
C ASN A 126 -7.27 -5.50 -6.46
N TYR A 127 -6.57 -4.36 -6.57
CA TYR A 127 -5.49 -4.03 -5.62
C TYR A 127 -6.07 -3.26 -4.45
N ASP A 128 -5.78 -3.69 -3.23
CA ASP A 128 -5.99 -2.87 -2.04
C ASP A 128 -5.14 -1.61 -2.14
N TYR A 129 -5.70 -0.45 -1.77
CA TYR A 129 -4.98 0.82 -1.92
C TYR A 129 -3.60 0.77 -1.33
N ALA A 130 -2.68 1.36 -2.09
CA ALA A 130 -1.43 1.88 -1.60
C ALA A 130 -1.59 2.50 -0.21
N SER A 131 -0.74 2.06 0.72
CA SER A 131 -0.60 2.75 1.99
C SER A 131 0.02 4.12 1.73
N LYS A 132 -0.60 5.18 2.23
CA LYS A 132 -0.06 6.54 2.14
C LYS A 132 0.51 6.95 3.50
N ILE A 133 1.49 7.84 3.46
CA ILE A 133 2.08 8.47 4.63
C ILE A 133 2.05 9.98 4.49
N GLU A 134 1.97 10.66 5.62
CA GLU A 134 1.86 12.11 5.66
C GLU A 134 2.47 12.62 6.97
N ILE A 135 3.05 13.83 6.91
CA ILE A 135 3.49 14.54 8.11
C ILE A 135 2.50 15.67 8.39
N CYS A 136 1.79 15.55 9.50
CA CYS A 136 0.92 16.61 10.00
C CYS A 136 1.71 17.61 10.86
N THR A 137 1.24 18.86 10.89
CA THR A 137 1.74 19.88 11.83
C THR A 137 0.78 20.06 13.00
N VAL A 138 1.31 20.40 14.17
CA VAL A 138 0.51 20.63 15.39
C VAL A 138 0.75 22.05 15.88
N SER A 139 -0.33 22.81 16.05
CA SER A 139 -0.31 24.14 16.66
C SER A 139 -1.37 24.21 17.76
N GLY A 140 -0.94 24.28 19.01
CA GLY A 140 -1.82 24.11 20.17
C GLY A 140 -2.45 22.71 20.18
N THR A 141 -3.75 22.64 19.93
CA THR A 141 -4.52 21.39 19.81
C THR A 141 -4.97 21.10 18.38
N THR A 142 -4.60 21.94 17.41
CA THR A 142 -5.00 21.76 16.02
C THR A 142 -3.95 20.94 15.27
N ILE A 143 -4.39 19.86 14.64
CA ILE A 143 -3.61 19.05 13.71
C ILE A 143 -3.96 19.53 12.30
N THR A 144 -2.95 19.80 11.48
CA THR A 144 -3.11 20.14 10.05
C THR A 144 -2.39 19.10 9.22
N GLU A 145 -3.15 18.43 8.34
CA GLU A 145 -2.65 17.46 7.35
C GLU A 145 -1.64 18.14 6.39
N GLY A 146 -0.64 17.36 5.98
CA GLY A 146 0.41 17.77 5.06
C GLY A 146 0.06 17.41 3.62
N ALA A 147 1.03 16.83 2.92
CA ALA A 147 0.79 16.21 1.61
C ALA A 147 1.00 14.71 1.75
N GLU A 148 0.04 13.93 1.24
CA GLU A 148 0.16 12.47 1.20
C GLU A 148 1.26 12.03 0.23
N VAL A 149 2.05 11.05 0.66
CA VAL A 149 3.05 10.35 -0.14
C VAL A 149 2.70 8.87 -0.17
N GLU A 150 2.57 8.32 -1.37
CA GLU A 150 2.28 6.91 -1.58
C GLU A 150 3.50 6.04 -1.23
N LEU A 151 3.39 5.11 -0.28
CA LEU A 151 4.51 4.23 0.12
C LEU A 151 4.90 3.26 -0.99
N LYS A 152 3.89 2.68 -1.66
CA LYS A 152 3.99 1.73 -2.76
C LYS A 152 2.60 1.57 -3.40
N PRO A 153 2.49 1.32 -4.71
CA PRO A 153 1.21 1.25 -5.44
C PRO A 153 0.16 0.25 -4.95
N SER A 154 0.51 -0.83 -4.23
CA SER A 154 -0.50 -1.75 -3.67
C SER A 154 0.07 -2.73 -2.63
N GLY A 155 -0.83 -3.37 -1.88
CA GLY A 155 -0.53 -4.59 -1.11
C GLY A 155 0.37 -4.40 0.10
N ILE A 156 0.24 -3.28 0.80
CA ILE A 156 0.99 -3.01 2.02
C ILE A 156 0.04 -3.03 3.22
N ALA A 157 0.42 -3.77 4.27
CA ALA A 157 -0.14 -3.62 5.62
C ALA A 157 0.92 -2.92 6.50
N PRO A 158 0.86 -1.59 6.69
CA PRO A 158 1.85 -0.86 7.46
C PRO A 158 1.64 -1.14 8.94
N ALA A 159 2.66 -1.72 9.56
CA ALA A 159 2.61 -2.18 10.94
C ALA A 159 3.10 -1.14 11.94
N GLY A 160 3.99 -0.24 11.51
CA GLY A 160 4.50 0.80 12.38
C GLY A 160 5.57 1.67 11.74
N LEU A 161 5.83 2.80 12.39
CA LEU A 161 6.92 3.70 12.07
C LEU A 161 7.72 4.03 13.33
N ALA A 162 9.03 4.23 13.18
CA ALA A 162 9.87 4.75 14.24
C ALA A 162 10.65 5.97 13.76
N LYS A 163 10.55 7.08 14.49
CA LYS A 163 11.37 8.26 14.27
C LYS A 163 12.82 7.93 14.66
N ILE A 164 13.75 8.18 13.75
CA ILE A 164 15.18 7.94 13.97
C ILE A 164 15.84 9.21 14.53
N ASP A 165 15.59 10.35 13.86
CA ASP A 165 16.13 11.64 14.27
C ASP A 165 15.21 12.80 13.82
N SER A 166 15.73 14.03 13.80
CA SER A 166 14.98 15.23 13.39
C SER A 166 14.62 15.27 11.90
N THR A 167 15.15 14.37 11.10
CA THR A 167 15.09 14.34 9.63
C THR A 167 14.82 12.95 9.04
N HIS A 168 14.84 11.88 9.85
CA HIS A 168 14.66 10.50 9.38
C HIS A 168 13.66 9.70 10.22
N PHE A 169 13.01 8.75 9.57
CA PHE A 169 12.16 7.73 10.21
C PHE A 169 12.25 6.43 9.40
N VAL A 170 11.92 5.30 10.02
CA VAL A 170 11.76 4.01 9.34
C VAL A 170 10.29 3.59 9.37
N ILE A 171 9.85 2.92 8.32
CA ILE A 171 8.54 2.24 8.28
C ILE A 171 8.81 0.76 8.08
N VAL A 172 7.99 -0.08 8.73
CA VAL A 172 7.95 -1.52 8.51
C VAL A 172 6.55 -1.97 8.12
N TYR A 173 6.48 -2.96 7.22
CA TYR A 173 5.22 -3.46 6.70
C TYR A 173 5.35 -4.87 6.12
N SER A 174 4.20 -5.54 5.96
CA SER A 174 4.08 -6.75 5.15
C SER A 174 3.90 -6.36 3.69
N ASP A 175 4.80 -6.81 2.80
CA ASP A 175 4.66 -6.66 1.36
C ASP A 175 3.84 -7.83 0.80
N VAL A 176 2.51 -7.69 0.87
CA VAL A 176 1.54 -8.73 0.53
C VAL A 176 1.69 -9.19 -0.93
N VAL A 177 2.04 -8.27 -1.84
CA VAL A 177 2.25 -8.62 -3.26
C VAL A 177 3.59 -9.33 -3.48
N ASN A 178 4.58 -9.11 -2.62
CA ASN A 178 5.85 -9.84 -2.60
C ASN A 178 5.85 -10.98 -1.59
N ALA A 179 4.82 -11.84 -1.65
CA ALA A 179 4.66 -13.02 -0.79
C ALA A 179 4.65 -12.71 0.72
N SER A 180 4.04 -11.59 1.11
CA SER A 180 3.93 -11.12 2.50
C SER A 180 5.27 -10.93 3.22
N LYS A 181 6.35 -10.67 2.48
CA LYS A 181 7.69 -10.48 3.08
C LYS A 181 7.75 -9.28 4.01
N GLY A 182 8.47 -9.44 5.11
CA GLY A 182 8.78 -8.35 6.03
C GLY A 182 9.69 -7.33 5.36
N THR A 183 9.16 -6.14 5.10
CA THR A 183 9.83 -5.09 4.34
C THR A 183 9.91 -3.80 5.14
N SER A 184 11.01 -3.06 4.98
CA SER A 184 11.23 -1.77 5.62
C SER A 184 11.66 -0.69 4.61
N ARG A 185 11.48 0.58 4.99
CA ARG A 185 11.97 1.75 4.24
C ARG A 185 12.55 2.79 5.19
N TYR A 186 13.80 3.17 4.98
CA TYR A 186 14.45 4.30 5.67
C TYR A 186 14.14 5.60 4.92
N CYS A 187 13.27 6.43 5.49
CA CYS A 187 12.76 7.63 4.86
C CYS A 187 13.38 8.89 5.47
N SER A 188 13.42 9.96 4.68
CA SER A 188 13.81 11.30 5.16
C SER A 188 12.66 12.29 5.03
N PHE A 189 12.73 13.39 5.77
CA PHE A 189 11.77 14.49 5.66
C PHE A 189 12.41 15.85 5.94
N SER A 190 11.84 16.88 5.31
CA SER A 190 12.15 18.29 5.57
C SER A 190 10.85 19.07 5.68
N GLY A 191 10.57 19.62 6.86
CA GLY A 191 9.24 20.16 7.16
C GLY A 191 8.18 19.06 7.07
N THR A 192 7.22 19.21 6.15
CA THR A 192 6.17 18.21 5.85
C THR A 192 6.46 17.40 4.59
N THR A 193 7.55 17.68 3.87
CA THR A 193 7.92 16.96 2.65
C THR A 193 8.65 15.68 3.01
N ILE A 194 8.12 14.55 2.54
CA ILE A 194 8.68 13.20 2.76
C ILE A 194 9.42 12.74 1.51
N THR A 195 10.56 12.08 1.68
CA THR A 195 11.28 11.34 0.64
C THR A 195 11.43 9.88 1.08
N LEU A 196 10.93 8.97 0.25
CA LEU A 196 11.03 7.53 0.50
C LEU A 196 12.43 7.02 0.16
N GLY A 197 13.00 6.19 1.03
CA GLY A 197 14.17 5.38 0.68
C GLY A 197 13.78 4.12 -0.10
N ASP A 198 14.78 3.33 -0.45
CA ASP A 198 14.59 2.04 -1.11
C ASP A 198 13.91 1.03 -0.17
N GLU A 199 13.29 0.01 -0.77
CA GLU A 199 12.71 -1.12 -0.02
C GLU A 199 13.82 -2.09 0.41
N GLU A 200 13.79 -2.49 1.68
CA GLU A 200 14.71 -3.48 2.23
C GLU A 200 13.94 -4.62 2.91
N ILE A 201 14.19 -5.85 2.46
CA ILE A 201 13.61 -7.06 3.07
C ILE A 201 14.38 -7.34 4.37
N PHE A 202 13.70 -7.21 5.51
CA PHE A 202 14.26 -7.60 6.81
C PHE A 202 13.94 -9.06 7.15
N HIS A 203 12.90 -9.64 6.54
CA HIS A 203 12.53 -11.04 6.71
C HIS A 203 11.95 -11.63 5.41
N ASP A 204 12.54 -12.73 4.94
CA ASP A 204 12.24 -13.36 3.63
C ASP A 204 11.21 -14.50 3.74
N ALA A 205 10.10 -14.26 4.45
CA ALA A 205 8.97 -15.19 4.60
C ALA A 205 7.66 -14.43 4.91
N ASP A 206 6.52 -15.13 4.98
CA ASP A 206 5.23 -14.53 5.34
C ASP A 206 5.30 -13.92 6.75
N THR A 207 5.34 -12.59 6.80
CA THR A 207 5.67 -11.80 7.98
C THR A 207 4.53 -10.86 8.30
N ASP A 208 4.10 -10.85 9.56
CA ASP A 208 3.17 -9.86 10.12
C ASP A 208 3.90 -9.01 11.17
N PRO A 209 4.51 -7.87 10.77
CA PRO A 209 5.15 -6.99 11.72
C PRO A 209 4.13 -6.38 12.70
N ARG A 210 4.52 -6.25 13.96
CA ARG A 210 3.67 -5.78 15.06
C ARG A 210 4.12 -4.47 15.68
N GLY A 211 5.37 -4.10 15.45
CA GLY A 211 5.90 -2.85 15.93
C GLY A 211 7.35 -2.64 15.57
N VAL A 212 7.76 -1.38 15.58
CA VAL A 212 9.15 -0.95 15.40
C VAL A 212 9.47 0.15 16.39
N CYS A 213 10.67 0.13 16.96
CA CYS A 213 11.15 1.20 17.82
C CYS A 213 12.65 1.44 17.65
N LEU A 214 13.08 2.66 17.94
CA LEU A 214 14.50 3.00 18.06
C LEU A 214 15.01 2.52 19.42
N ILE A 215 16.06 1.69 19.43
CA ILE A 215 16.66 1.13 20.66
C ILE A 215 18.02 1.75 20.99
N SER A 216 18.70 2.35 20.00
CA SER A 216 19.89 3.17 20.19
C SER A 216 20.05 4.12 19.01
N PRO A 217 20.96 5.11 19.07
CA PRO A 217 21.37 5.84 17.87
C PRO A 217 21.77 4.81 16.81
N ASN A 218 21.04 4.82 15.70
CA ASN A 218 21.21 3.93 14.54
C ASN A 218 20.81 2.46 14.72
N LYS A 219 20.05 2.09 15.75
CA LYS A 219 19.49 0.73 15.84
C LYS A 219 18.01 0.75 16.10
N ILE A 220 17.30 -0.07 15.33
CA ILE A 220 15.88 -0.32 15.51
C ILE A 220 15.65 -1.77 15.92
N ALA A 221 14.59 -2.00 16.68
CA ALA A 221 14.03 -3.33 16.89
C ALA A 221 12.69 -3.42 16.17
N VAL A 222 12.48 -4.50 15.43
CA VAL A 222 11.20 -4.85 14.82
C VAL A 222 10.72 -6.13 15.47
N VAL A 223 9.49 -6.13 15.96
CA VAL A 223 8.80 -7.33 16.44
C VAL A 223 7.77 -7.76 15.39
N TYR A 224 7.69 -9.05 15.09
CA TYR A 224 6.82 -9.59 14.06
C TYR A 224 6.34 -11.00 14.41
N MET A 225 5.31 -11.48 13.72
CA MET A 225 4.97 -12.90 13.68
C MET A 225 5.47 -13.49 12.37
N ASP A 226 6.16 -14.64 12.47
CA ASP A 226 6.48 -15.47 11.31
C ASP A 226 5.30 -16.43 11.07
N ASN A 227 4.47 -16.08 10.09
CA ASN A 227 3.31 -16.86 9.70
C ASN A 227 3.66 -18.01 8.73
N ALA A 228 4.91 -18.08 8.26
CA ALA A 228 5.37 -19.20 7.45
C ALA A 228 5.72 -20.42 8.33
N ASP A 229 5.98 -20.20 9.62
CA ASP A 229 6.29 -21.23 10.59
C ASP A 229 5.03 -21.84 11.22
N VAL A 230 5.06 -23.15 11.47
CA VAL A 230 3.91 -23.96 11.91
C VAL A 230 3.31 -23.57 13.28
N ASN A 231 3.89 -22.59 13.97
CA ASN A 231 3.48 -22.18 15.31
C ASN A 231 3.26 -20.67 15.47
N ASP A 232 3.28 -19.87 14.39
CA ASP A 232 2.97 -18.43 14.43
C ASP A 232 3.70 -17.71 15.59
N ILE A 233 5.00 -17.97 15.72
CA ILE A 233 5.79 -17.48 16.87
C ILE A 233 6.14 -16.01 16.70
N GLY A 234 6.05 -15.26 17.80
CA GLY A 234 6.54 -13.89 17.85
C GLY A 234 8.06 -13.86 17.83
N GLU A 235 8.63 -13.15 16.87
CA GLU A 235 10.07 -12.94 16.70
C GLU A 235 10.46 -11.47 16.80
N ALA A 236 11.76 -11.22 16.91
CA ALA A 236 12.32 -9.88 16.89
C ALA A 236 13.64 -9.84 16.12
N ILE A 237 13.81 -8.82 15.28
CA ILE A 237 15.05 -8.53 14.56
C ILE A 237 15.58 -7.15 14.94
N ILE A 238 16.90 -7.03 15.02
CA ILE A 238 17.59 -5.75 15.21
C ILE A 238 18.17 -5.31 13.87
N GLY A 239 17.73 -4.14 13.39
CA GLY A 239 18.25 -3.51 12.18
C GLY A 239 19.18 -2.34 12.51
N ASP A 240 20.20 -2.15 11.68
CA ASP A 240 21.02 -0.94 11.69
C ASP A 240 20.41 0.10 10.73
N THR A 241 20.37 1.38 11.12
CA THR A 241 20.09 2.46 10.17
C THR A 241 21.38 3.06 9.65
N PRO A 242 21.39 3.72 8.47
CA PRO A 242 22.56 4.45 8.00
C PRO A 242 23.14 5.32 9.10
N ALA A 243 24.46 5.24 9.31
CA ALA A 243 25.12 6.12 10.27
C ALA A 243 24.94 7.57 9.83
N PRO A 244 24.69 8.53 10.75
CA PRO A 244 24.68 9.93 10.38
C PRO A 244 26.02 10.27 9.73
N PRO A 245 26.05 11.13 8.72
CA PRO A 245 27.30 11.54 8.10
C PRO A 245 28.23 12.01 9.21
N VAL A 246 29.32 11.28 9.44
CA VAL A 246 30.34 11.70 10.39
C VAL A 246 30.90 12.97 9.81
N GLY A 247 30.54 14.11 10.40
CA GLY A 247 31.18 15.37 10.06
C GLY A 247 32.68 15.13 10.15
N LEU A 248 33.38 15.28 9.04
CA LEU A 248 34.84 15.30 9.04
C LEU A 248 35.23 16.49 9.91
N GLU A 249 35.46 16.25 11.20
CA GLU A 249 36.01 17.26 12.08
C GLU A 249 37.38 17.60 11.52
N ASN A 250 37.44 18.79 10.95
CA ASN A 250 38.66 19.43 10.52
C ASN A 250 39.51 19.67 11.77
N LYS A 251 40.32 18.68 12.17
CA LYS A 251 41.32 18.82 13.24
C LYS A 251 42.46 19.70 12.72
N SER A 252 42.17 20.98 12.51
CA SER A 252 43.20 22.02 12.44
C SER A 252 43.31 22.72 13.79
N ALA A 253 44.52 22.65 14.34
CA ALA A 253 45.15 23.49 15.36
C ALA A 253 45.28 22.94 16.79
N ASN A 254 46.56 22.87 17.18
CA ASN A 254 47.16 22.87 18.52
C ASN A 254 47.00 21.63 19.41
N MET A 255 48.07 20.82 19.47
CA MET A 255 49.06 20.95 20.55
C MET A 255 50.42 20.44 20.09
N GLY A 256 51.41 21.34 20.04
CA GLY A 256 52.81 20.94 20.07
C GLY A 256 53.20 20.53 21.48
N SER A 257 53.52 19.26 21.68
CA SER A 257 54.44 18.80 22.73
C SER A 257 54.82 17.33 22.52
N LYS A 258 56.09 17.15 22.12
CA LYS A 258 57.00 16.00 22.28
C LYS A 258 56.41 14.67 22.78
N MET A 259 56.64 13.58 22.03
CA MET A 259 57.35 12.40 22.55
C MET A 259 58.14 11.65 21.46
N VAL A 260 59.46 11.78 21.65
CA VAL A 260 60.66 10.96 21.38
C VAL A 260 60.50 9.61 20.66
N ALA A 261 61.46 9.38 19.74
CA ALA A 261 61.73 8.17 18.99
C ALA A 261 62.34 7.01 19.80
N ALA A 262 61.98 5.79 19.44
CA ALA A 262 62.78 4.56 19.55
C ALA A 262 62.21 3.56 18.51
N GLY A 263 62.97 2.89 17.65
CA GLY A 263 64.40 2.84 17.44
C GLY A 263 64.70 2.21 16.07
N LEU A 264 65.95 2.39 15.63
CA LEU A 264 66.54 1.63 14.53
C LEU A 264 66.82 0.20 14.99
N ILE A 265 66.64 -0.75 14.06
CA ILE A 265 67.74 -1.60 13.60
C ILE A 265 67.84 -1.40 12.09
#